data_AF-A0A8J2WSJ0-F1
#
_entry.id   AF-A0A8J2WSJ0-F1
#
_cell.length_a   1.000
_cell.length_b   1.000
_cell.length_c   1.000
_cell.angle_alpha   90.00
_cell.angle_beta   90.00
_cell.angle_gamma   90.00
#
_symmetry.space_group_name_H-M   'P 1'
#
loop_
_entity.id
_entity.type
_entity.pdbx_description
1 polymer ?
#
loop_
_entity_poly.entity_id
_entity_poly.type
_entity_poly.pdbx_seq_one_letter_code
_entity_poly.pdbx_strand_id
1 'polypeptide(L)'
;MGVVASVPEDALDKAACWLKRDDLLRLRELSPHGRDTARRAIARKAIPHVQIFNFQSVQFVPRQARAMRAPPRAVEAMAKVFGAGCVHLYASGTSAPSLAALYDFVRSTNGGLRELDLGPSGISSDLLLVMCRHCPNLIKLHGPRYVHTSDEAIVAIAAACPRLEVVSFSDVVTDVSPAERYERHFPRLKYLDIHDGRSDNDPPYRPTQLENIVAAARSTSATEMDMEGCHIFPDLINAIVGTPLGDRLTSLSERESGLETNIEPDALLAAARGFPRLAELWIPELTRIPNPGWFVLLAGVRTFETVYISSHHATDSQVVAACSQNPLVELELNWIGALTRGVVEGIISSQSAATLQGLTISYCEPGDVDDIESYMEDRGIRAADMLRLVMACPRLSRLSWQREYSNDAWFAQDAQAEITEILELRGGIYYTPYG
;
A
#
# COMPACT_ATOMS: atom_id res chain seq x y z
N MET A 1 6.41 29.18 58.28
CA MET A 1 6.65 29.12 56.82
C MET A 1 6.60 27.65 56.44
N GLY A 2 5.51 27.21 55.79
CA GLY A 2 5.35 25.81 55.39
C GLY A 2 6.22 25.52 54.18
N VAL A 3 7.05 24.48 54.26
CA VAL A 3 7.82 23.98 53.12
C VAL A 3 6.81 23.40 52.13
N VAL A 4 6.56 24.11 51.02
CA VAL A 4 5.81 23.54 49.90
C VAL A 4 6.67 22.42 49.34
N ALA A 5 6.21 21.18 49.49
CA ALA A 5 6.89 20.03 48.90
C ALA A 5 6.93 20.22 47.38
N SER A 6 8.13 20.43 46.84
CA SER A 6 8.34 20.53 45.40
C SER A 6 7.98 19.19 44.75
N VAL A 7 7.04 19.20 43.81
CA VAL A 7 6.75 18.03 42.98
C VAL A 7 8.04 17.64 42.23
N PRO A 8 8.48 16.37 42.26
CA PRO A 8 9.67 15.95 41.52
C PRO A 8 9.55 16.29 40.03
N GLU A 9 10.62 16.80 39.42
CA GLU A 9 10.61 17.21 38.00
C GLU A 9 10.20 16.06 37.07
N ASP A 10 10.60 14.83 37.38
CA ASP A 10 10.24 13.63 36.62
C ASP A 10 8.73 13.36 36.61
N ALA A 11 8.02 13.71 37.68
CA ALA A 11 6.59 13.55 37.77
C ALA A 11 5.85 14.62 36.95
N LEU A 12 6.37 15.85 36.93
CA LEU A 12 5.85 16.93 36.08
C LEU A 12 6.08 16.63 34.60
N ASP A 13 7.25 16.10 34.24
CA ASP A 13 7.56 15.69 32.88
C ASP A 13 6.64 14.54 32.42
N LYS A 14 6.39 13.53 33.27
CA LYS A 14 5.43 12.46 32.99
C LYS A 14 3.99 12.97 32.85
N ALA A 15 3.56 13.90 33.69
CA ALA A 15 2.23 14.50 33.59
C ALA A 15 2.07 15.29 32.29
N ALA A 16 3.10 16.02 31.85
CA ALA A 16 3.09 16.77 30.61
C ALA A 16 2.94 15.89 29.35
N CYS A 17 3.29 14.60 29.43
CA CYS A 17 3.13 13.63 28.33
C CYS A 17 1.67 13.42 27.91
N TRP A 18 0.73 13.68 28.82
CA TRP A 18 -0.71 13.49 28.62
C TRP A 18 -1.44 14.77 28.19
N LEU A 19 -0.74 15.90 28.11
CA LEU A 19 -1.35 17.18 27.76
C LEU A 19 -1.64 17.27 26.25
N LYS A 20 -2.79 17.88 25.92
CA LYS A 20 -3.10 18.25 24.55
C LYS A 20 -2.21 19.43 24.11
N ARG A 21 -2.15 19.66 22.80
CA ARG A 21 -1.34 20.74 22.21
C ARG A 21 -1.63 22.11 22.83
N ASP A 22 -2.90 22.43 23.01
CA ASP A 22 -3.32 23.73 23.58
C ASP A 22 -2.96 23.85 25.06
N ASP A 23 -3.02 22.74 25.81
CA ASP A 23 -2.66 22.72 27.23
C ASP A 23 -1.14 22.88 27.42
N LEU A 24 -0.32 22.39 26.49
CA LEU A 24 1.13 22.64 26.49
C LEU A 24 1.46 24.10 26.21
N LEU A 25 0.71 24.75 25.31
CA LEU A 25 0.86 26.18 25.06
C LEU A 25 0.50 26.98 26.31
N ARG A 26 -0.62 26.65 26.96
CA ARG A 26 -1.02 27.24 28.24
C ARG A 26 0.04 27.03 29.33
N LEU A 27 0.54 25.80 29.49
CA LEU A 27 1.59 25.48 30.47
C LEU A 27 2.85 26.34 30.27
N ARG A 28 3.22 26.58 29.01
CA ARG A 28 4.36 27.41 28.64
C ARG A 28 4.17 28.90 28.90
N GLU A 29 2.92 29.39 28.85
CA GLU A 29 2.57 30.79 29.16
C GLU A 29 2.54 31.06 30.67
N LEU A 30 2.20 30.05 31.48
CA LEU A 30 2.03 30.21 32.93
C LEU A 30 3.33 30.52 33.68
N SER A 31 4.49 29.97 33.28
CA SER A 31 5.76 30.24 33.97
C SER A 31 7.01 29.82 33.16
N PRO A 32 8.21 30.33 33.50
CA PRO A 32 9.48 29.83 32.96
C PRO A 32 9.66 28.32 33.19
N HIS A 33 9.29 27.82 34.37
CA HIS A 33 9.39 26.39 34.69
C HIS A 33 8.44 25.56 33.83
N GLY A 34 7.19 26.00 33.63
CA GLY A 34 6.23 25.33 32.74
C GLY A 34 6.72 25.30 31.28
N ARG A 35 7.39 26.35 30.81
CA ARG A 35 8.05 26.38 29.49
C ARG A 35 9.14 25.33 29.38
N ASP A 36 9.98 25.18 30.40
CA ASP A 36 11.08 24.21 30.37
C ASP A 36 10.58 22.77 30.50
N THR A 37 9.55 22.52 31.32
CA THR A 37 8.84 21.24 31.40
C THR A 37 8.22 20.88 30.04
N ALA A 38 7.52 21.82 29.39
CA ALA A 38 6.97 21.59 28.06
C ALA A 38 8.08 21.27 27.03
N ARG A 39 9.20 22.01 27.06
CA ARG A 39 10.36 21.76 26.17
C ARG A 39 10.95 20.37 26.38
N ARG A 40 11.15 19.94 27.63
CA ARG A 40 11.68 18.60 27.93
C ARG A 40 10.72 17.50 27.48
N ALA A 41 9.42 17.65 27.74
CA ALA A 41 8.40 16.68 27.32
C ALA A 41 8.34 16.54 25.78
N ILE A 42 8.41 17.67 25.06
CA ILE A 42 8.49 17.72 23.60
C ILE A 42 9.78 17.05 23.09
N ALA A 43 10.94 17.41 23.65
CA ALA A 43 12.24 16.87 23.22
C ALA A 43 12.37 15.35 23.47
N ARG A 44 11.73 14.83 24.52
CA ARG A 44 11.62 13.39 24.79
C ARG A 44 10.63 12.65 23.89
N LYS A 45 9.94 13.38 22.99
CA LYS A 45 8.89 12.84 22.11
C LYS A 45 7.80 12.10 22.87
N ALA A 46 7.52 12.49 24.11
CA ALA A 46 6.62 11.74 24.97
C ALA A 46 5.14 12.06 24.75
N ILE A 47 4.83 13.00 23.84
CA ILE A 47 3.48 13.49 23.55
C ILE A 47 3.13 13.14 22.10
N PRO A 48 2.27 12.15 21.83
CA PRO A 48 1.96 11.71 20.46
C PRO A 48 1.49 12.86 19.54
N HIS A 49 0.68 13.80 20.05
CA HIS A 49 0.10 14.90 19.26
C HIS A 49 1.09 16.00 18.84
N VAL A 50 2.33 15.98 19.33
CA VAL A 50 3.41 16.89 18.88
C VAL A 50 4.44 16.18 18.02
N GLN A 51 4.24 14.89 17.73
CA GLN A 51 5.11 14.13 16.82
C GLN A 51 4.69 14.30 15.36
N ILE A 52 3.42 14.63 15.09
CA ILE A 52 2.87 14.67 13.74
C ILE A 52 2.37 16.08 13.42
N PHE A 53 2.88 16.65 12.33
CA PHE A 53 2.42 17.92 11.78
C PHE A 53 2.03 17.75 10.32
N ASN A 54 0.81 18.17 9.99
CA ASN A 54 0.30 18.15 8.63
C ASN A 54 -0.12 19.56 8.20
N PHE A 55 0.68 20.13 7.30
CA PHE A 55 0.48 21.41 6.64
C PHE A 55 0.09 21.25 5.16
N GLN A 56 -0.19 20.02 4.71
CA GLN A 56 -0.67 19.76 3.35
C GLN A 56 -2.07 20.34 3.14
N SER A 57 -2.31 20.88 1.95
CA SER A 57 -3.65 21.26 1.51
C SER A 57 -4.44 20.02 1.09
N VAL A 58 -5.66 19.88 1.64
CA VAL A 58 -6.60 18.79 1.34
C VAL A 58 -7.25 18.88 -0.04
N GLN A 59 -7.13 20.02 -0.73
CA GLN A 59 -7.75 20.19 -2.05
C GLN A 59 -6.89 19.54 -3.12
N PHE A 60 -7.37 18.43 -3.70
CA PHE A 60 -6.72 17.79 -4.83
C PHE A 60 -7.07 18.51 -6.14
N VAL A 61 -6.30 19.54 -6.48
CA VAL A 61 -6.28 20.11 -7.83
C VAL A 61 -4.92 19.82 -8.46
N PRO A 62 -4.84 19.01 -9.53
CA PRO A 62 -3.60 18.77 -10.26
C PRO A 62 -3.02 20.07 -10.83
N ARG A 63 -1.69 20.22 -10.78
CA ARG A 63 -0.91 21.30 -11.44
C ARG A 63 -1.15 22.75 -10.99
N GLN A 64 -2.00 23.02 -10.01
CA GLN A 64 -2.08 24.36 -9.40
C GLN A 64 -1.11 24.48 -8.21
N ALA A 65 -0.43 25.62 -8.16
CA ALA A 65 0.42 26.01 -7.03
C ALA A 65 -0.42 25.99 -5.74
N ARG A 66 -0.19 24.98 -4.88
CA ARG A 66 -0.95 24.85 -3.63
C ARG A 66 -0.37 25.77 -2.58
N ALA A 67 -1.25 26.59 -1.99
CA ALA A 67 -0.93 27.27 -0.75
C ALA A 67 -0.79 26.23 0.37
N MET A 68 0.20 26.44 1.24
CA MET A 68 0.32 25.70 2.49
C MET A 68 -0.93 25.90 3.35
N ARG A 69 -1.43 24.85 4.01
CA ARG A 69 -2.67 24.92 4.81
C ARG A 69 -2.59 25.96 5.93
N ALA A 70 -1.41 26.11 6.51
CA ALA A 70 -1.12 27.11 7.54
C ALA A 70 -0.33 28.28 6.94
N PRO A 71 -0.53 29.52 7.41
CA PRO A 71 0.29 30.65 6.98
C PRO A 71 1.75 30.45 7.46
N PRO A 72 2.77 30.89 6.69
CA PRO A 72 4.19 30.70 7.02
C PRO A 72 4.57 31.09 8.45
N ARG A 73 4.07 32.22 8.95
CA ARG A 73 4.31 32.68 10.33
C ARG A 73 3.81 31.69 11.39
N ALA A 74 2.68 31.02 11.14
CA ALA A 74 2.17 30.00 12.05
C ALA A 74 3.07 28.76 12.03
N VAL A 75 3.54 28.35 10.85
CA VAL A 75 4.49 27.23 10.71
C VAL A 75 5.81 27.53 11.43
N GLU A 76 6.37 28.72 11.29
CA GLU A 76 7.56 29.16 12.04
C GLU A 76 7.34 29.17 13.55
N ALA A 77 6.17 29.63 14.02
CA ALA A 77 5.82 29.61 15.43
C ALA A 77 5.76 28.17 15.96
N MET A 78 5.13 27.27 15.19
CA MET A 78 5.04 25.84 15.53
C MET A 78 6.42 25.18 15.52
N ALA A 79 7.28 25.49 14.53
CA ALA A 79 8.66 25.03 14.45
C ALA A 79 9.46 25.37 15.71
N LYS A 80 9.35 26.62 16.20
CA LYS A 80 10.06 27.10 17.40
C LYS A 80 9.60 26.44 18.69
N VAL A 81 8.35 25.98 18.75
CA VAL A 81 7.76 25.41 19.95
C VAL A 81 7.92 23.89 19.96
N PHE A 82 7.56 23.24 18.86
CA PHE A 82 7.36 21.80 18.78
C PHE A 82 8.36 21.08 17.88
N GLY A 83 9.19 21.80 17.11
CA GLY A 83 10.08 21.21 16.12
C GLY A 83 10.90 20.03 16.65
N ALA A 84 11.54 20.20 17.81
CA ALA A 84 12.40 19.17 18.42
C ALA A 84 11.67 17.87 18.79
N GLY A 85 10.34 17.90 18.94
CA GLY A 85 9.50 16.72 19.20
C GLY A 85 8.86 16.14 17.95
N CYS A 86 8.94 16.83 16.81
CA CYS A 86 8.37 16.37 15.55
C CYS A 86 9.10 15.13 15.05
N VAL A 87 8.32 14.15 14.58
CA VAL A 87 8.78 12.89 14.02
C VAL A 87 8.31 12.76 12.58
N HIS A 88 7.06 13.15 12.29
CA HIS A 88 6.46 13.11 10.95
C HIS A 88 6.03 14.52 10.55
N LEU A 89 6.54 15.00 9.40
CA LEU A 89 6.17 16.28 8.82
C LEU A 89 5.60 16.05 7.42
N TYR A 90 4.32 16.38 7.27
CA TYR A 90 3.63 16.44 5.99
C TYR A 90 3.44 17.92 5.65
N ALA A 91 3.95 18.35 4.51
CA ALA A 91 3.90 19.74 4.11
C ALA A 91 3.65 19.89 2.62
N SER A 92 3.15 21.05 2.22
CA SER A 92 3.03 21.48 0.83
C SER A 92 3.25 22.99 0.79
N GLY A 93 3.64 23.52 -0.37
CA GLY A 93 3.80 24.96 -0.52
C GLY A 93 4.77 25.33 -1.62
N THR A 94 4.42 26.37 -2.37
CA THR A 94 5.21 26.83 -3.52
C THR A 94 5.76 28.25 -3.37
N SER A 95 5.25 29.03 -2.41
CA SER A 95 5.71 30.40 -2.20
C SER A 95 7.01 30.44 -1.38
N ALA A 96 7.92 31.36 -1.72
CA ALA A 96 9.19 31.51 -1.02
C ALA A 96 9.05 31.63 0.52
N PRO A 97 8.07 32.38 1.08
CA PRO A 97 7.85 32.39 2.52
C PRO A 97 7.45 31.03 3.10
N SER A 98 6.65 30.23 2.37
CA SER A 98 6.29 28.88 2.82
C SER A 98 7.50 27.96 2.81
N LEU A 99 8.32 28.02 1.75
CA LEU A 99 9.54 27.22 1.63
C LEU A 99 10.54 27.55 2.75
N ALA A 100 10.71 28.84 3.07
CA ALA A 100 11.55 29.29 4.18
C ALA A 100 11.03 28.77 5.54
N ALA A 101 9.72 28.89 5.79
CA ALA A 101 9.11 28.39 7.02
C ALA A 101 9.25 26.87 7.18
N LEU A 102 9.11 26.11 6.08
CA LEU A 102 9.32 24.66 6.08
C LEU A 102 10.77 24.28 6.34
N TYR A 103 11.71 24.99 5.73
CA TYR A 103 13.14 24.81 6.02
C TYR A 103 13.46 25.05 7.49
N ASP A 104 12.97 26.14 8.07
CA ASP A 104 13.17 26.43 9.49
C ASP A 104 12.52 25.38 10.39
N PHE A 105 11.37 24.83 9.99
CA PHE A 105 10.73 23.72 10.71
C PHE A 105 11.59 22.45 10.67
N VAL A 106 12.07 22.05 9.50
CA VAL A 106 12.95 20.88 9.35
C VAL A 106 14.20 21.05 10.22
N ARG A 107 14.84 22.23 10.16
CA ARG A 107 16.01 22.55 10.97
C ARG A 107 15.73 22.49 12.47
N SER A 108 14.58 22.96 12.93
CA SER A 108 14.22 22.96 14.35
C SER A 108 13.93 21.57 14.92
N THR A 109 13.85 20.54 14.06
CA THR A 109 13.70 19.14 14.50
C THR A 109 14.99 18.51 15.02
N ASN A 110 16.14 19.15 14.81
CA ASN A 110 17.45 18.68 15.27
C ASN A 110 17.73 17.21 14.87
N GLY A 111 17.36 16.80 13.65
CA GLY A 111 17.52 15.43 13.18
C GLY A 111 16.56 14.41 13.77
N GLY A 112 15.51 14.87 14.46
CA GLY A 112 14.49 14.03 15.08
C GLY A 112 13.46 13.44 14.10
N LEU A 113 13.40 13.97 12.87
CA LEU A 113 12.46 13.56 11.84
C LEU A 113 12.71 12.12 11.36
N ARG A 114 11.64 11.34 11.18
CA ARG A 114 11.65 9.99 10.59
C ARG A 114 10.85 9.91 9.30
N GLU A 115 9.87 10.78 9.12
CA GLU A 115 9.04 10.85 7.92
C GLU A 115 8.93 12.30 7.46
N LEU A 116 9.28 12.53 6.20
CA LEU A 116 9.14 13.81 5.52
C LEU A 116 8.35 13.59 4.23
N ASP A 117 7.18 14.19 4.14
CA ASP A 117 6.37 14.23 2.92
C ASP A 117 6.16 15.68 2.51
N LEU A 118 6.65 16.03 1.32
CA LEU A 118 6.63 17.39 0.81
C LEU A 118 5.49 17.67 -0.18
N GLY A 119 4.65 16.67 -0.49
CA GLY A 119 3.47 16.79 -1.34
C GLY A 119 3.71 17.67 -2.58
N PRO A 120 2.69 18.37 -3.10
CA PRO A 120 2.90 19.45 -4.08
C PRO A 120 3.63 20.64 -3.46
N SER A 121 4.93 20.78 -3.72
CA SER A 121 5.74 21.89 -3.23
C SER A 121 6.76 22.38 -4.25
N GLY A 122 7.18 23.63 -4.11
CA GLY A 122 8.23 24.26 -4.94
C GLY A 122 9.64 24.05 -4.40
N ILE A 123 9.87 23.01 -3.60
CA ILE A 123 11.18 22.72 -3.01
C ILE A 123 12.10 22.19 -4.12
N SER A 124 13.21 22.88 -4.39
CA SER A 124 14.22 22.41 -5.35
C SER A 124 15.02 21.23 -4.80
N SER A 125 15.70 20.49 -5.68
CA SER A 125 16.62 19.39 -5.34
C SER A 125 17.70 19.83 -4.34
N ASP A 126 18.26 21.03 -4.51
CA ASP A 126 19.26 21.59 -3.60
C ASP A 126 18.69 21.84 -2.20
N LEU A 127 17.50 22.45 -2.12
CA LEU A 127 16.85 22.71 -0.83
C LEU A 127 16.45 21.40 -0.15
N LEU A 128 15.97 20.41 -0.91
CA LEU A 128 15.67 19.08 -0.42
C LEU A 128 16.91 18.39 0.17
N LEU A 129 18.05 18.46 -0.52
CA LEU A 129 19.30 17.92 -0.02
C LEU A 129 19.73 18.61 1.29
N VAL A 130 19.64 19.94 1.37
CA VAL A 130 19.95 20.68 2.61
C VAL A 130 19.02 20.24 3.74
N MET A 131 17.72 20.07 3.48
CA MET A 131 16.76 19.53 4.45
C MET A 131 17.13 18.11 4.90
N CYS A 132 17.52 17.24 3.98
CA CYS A 132 17.94 15.86 4.27
C CYS A 132 19.19 15.83 5.17
N ARG A 133 20.16 16.74 4.96
CA ARG A 133 21.34 16.88 5.84
C ARG A 133 20.98 17.26 7.28
N HIS A 134 19.84 17.93 7.50
CA HIS A 134 19.32 18.19 8.84
C HIS A 134 18.55 17.01 9.45
N CYS A 135 18.22 15.98 8.66
CA CYS A 135 17.38 14.85 9.06
C CYS A 135 18.02 13.48 8.73
N PRO A 136 19.22 13.15 9.25
CA PRO A 136 19.93 11.91 8.92
C PRO A 136 19.22 10.63 9.42
N ASN A 137 18.19 10.76 10.26
CA ASN A 137 17.40 9.65 10.79
C ASN A 137 16.12 9.35 10.00
N LEU A 138 15.95 9.96 8.82
CA LEU A 138 14.79 9.69 7.97
C LEU A 138 14.70 8.21 7.60
N ILE A 139 13.48 7.69 7.72
CA ILE A 139 13.05 6.36 7.32
C ILE A 139 12.19 6.44 6.07
N LYS A 140 11.33 7.47 5.98
CA LYS A 140 10.50 7.72 4.81
C LYS A 140 10.72 9.12 4.27
N LEU A 141 10.89 9.21 2.96
CA LEU A 141 11.00 10.47 2.23
C LEU A 141 10.09 10.43 1.01
N HIS A 142 9.05 11.26 1.02
CA HIS A 142 8.27 11.59 -0.17
C HIS A 142 8.67 12.99 -0.61
N GLY A 143 9.44 13.04 -1.71
CA GLY A 143 9.97 14.27 -2.28
C GLY A 143 8.89 15.21 -2.79
N PRO A 144 9.28 16.43 -3.19
CA PRO A 144 8.37 17.41 -3.77
C PRO A 144 7.73 16.87 -5.06
N ARG A 145 6.41 16.96 -5.16
CA ARG A 145 5.67 16.58 -6.35
C ARG A 145 5.92 17.59 -7.47
N TYR A 146 6.09 17.10 -8.71
CA TYR A 146 6.31 17.90 -9.92
C TYR A 146 7.65 18.67 -9.96
N VAL A 147 8.64 18.24 -9.18
CA VAL A 147 9.99 18.81 -9.22
C VAL A 147 10.99 17.73 -9.60
N HIS A 148 11.67 17.93 -10.73
CA HIS A 148 12.74 17.05 -11.17
C HIS A 148 13.89 17.06 -10.15
N THR A 149 14.20 15.89 -9.60
CA THR A 149 15.36 15.68 -8.73
C THR A 149 16.49 15.07 -9.56
N SER A 150 17.64 15.75 -9.66
CA SER A 150 18.76 15.24 -10.46
C SER A 150 19.40 14.01 -9.80
N ASP A 151 20.06 13.18 -10.60
CA ASP A 151 20.69 11.95 -10.11
C ASP A 151 21.80 12.26 -9.09
N GLU A 152 22.54 13.37 -9.25
CA GLU A 152 23.55 13.81 -8.29
C GLU A 152 22.91 14.17 -6.94
N ALA A 153 21.77 14.86 -6.97
CA ALA A 153 21.03 15.21 -5.75
C ALA A 153 20.51 13.95 -5.05
N ILE A 154 19.99 12.98 -5.80
CA ILE A 154 19.53 11.68 -5.26
C ILE A 154 20.68 10.96 -4.55
N VAL A 155 21.85 10.83 -5.19
CA VAL A 155 23.02 10.19 -4.58
C VAL A 155 23.44 10.91 -3.30
N ALA A 156 23.44 12.25 -3.32
CA ALA A 156 23.76 13.04 -2.14
C ALA A 156 22.70 12.90 -1.02
N ILE A 157 21.42 12.76 -1.36
CA ILE A 157 20.33 12.52 -0.41
C ILE A 157 20.48 11.12 0.22
N ALA A 158 20.77 10.09 -0.59
CA ALA A 158 21.02 8.74 -0.09
C ALA A 158 22.19 8.70 0.92
N ALA A 159 23.26 9.45 0.64
CA ALA A 159 24.39 9.59 1.55
C ALA A 159 24.03 10.37 2.83
N ALA A 160 23.17 11.40 2.74
CA ALA A 160 22.72 12.19 3.89
C ALA A 160 21.74 11.41 4.80
N CYS A 161 20.95 10.51 4.22
CA CYS A 161 19.89 9.76 4.88
C CYS A 161 20.02 8.24 4.65
N PRO A 162 21.06 7.58 5.19
CA PRO A 162 21.36 6.16 4.91
C PRO A 162 20.35 5.17 5.50
N ARG A 163 19.35 5.66 6.23
CA ARG A 163 18.32 4.84 6.91
C ARG A 163 17.00 4.77 6.16
N LEU A 164 16.90 5.37 4.98
CA LEU A 164 15.68 5.40 4.19
C LEU A 164 15.24 3.98 3.80
N GLU A 165 14.00 3.66 4.15
CA GLU A 165 13.29 2.42 3.83
C GLU A 165 12.18 2.63 2.80
N VAL A 166 11.72 3.88 2.66
CA VAL A 166 10.66 4.32 1.75
C VAL A 166 11.14 5.61 1.10
N VAL A 167 11.26 5.63 -0.22
CA VAL A 167 11.65 6.82 -0.99
C VAL A 167 10.73 6.93 -2.19
N SER A 168 10.24 8.14 -2.44
CA SER A 168 9.49 8.45 -3.66
C SER A 168 9.86 9.85 -4.09
N PHE A 169 10.48 9.98 -5.25
CA PHE A 169 10.61 11.25 -5.95
C PHE A 169 9.63 11.21 -7.10
N SER A 170 8.68 12.16 -7.15
CA SER A 170 7.91 12.27 -8.36
C SER A 170 8.83 12.84 -9.42
N ASP A 171 9.10 12.08 -10.47
CA ASP A 171 9.56 12.69 -11.70
C ASP A 171 8.45 12.58 -12.71
N VAL A 172 8.03 13.72 -13.23
CA VAL A 172 6.94 13.82 -14.21
C VAL A 172 7.52 13.86 -15.62
N VAL A 173 8.86 13.79 -15.73
CA VAL A 173 9.59 14.05 -16.97
C VAL A 173 10.29 12.79 -17.49
N THR A 174 10.32 11.71 -16.71
CA THR A 174 11.07 10.50 -17.10
C THR A 174 10.14 9.33 -17.39
N ASP A 175 10.26 8.75 -18.58
CA ASP A 175 9.61 7.49 -19.00
C ASP A 175 10.28 6.25 -18.37
N VAL A 176 10.82 6.38 -17.15
CA VAL A 176 11.52 5.31 -16.43
C VAL A 176 11.12 5.26 -14.98
N SER A 177 11.05 4.06 -14.43
CA SER A 177 10.68 3.81 -13.04
C SER A 177 11.77 4.20 -12.04
N PRO A 178 11.42 4.37 -10.75
CA PRO A 178 12.39 4.50 -9.65
C PRO A 178 13.45 3.41 -9.63
N ALA A 179 13.08 2.14 -9.84
CA ALA A 179 13.98 1.00 -9.89
C ALA A 179 15.01 1.10 -11.02
N GLU A 180 14.60 1.60 -12.19
CA GLU A 180 15.48 1.82 -13.33
C GLU A 180 16.42 3.00 -13.12
N ARG A 181 16.10 3.92 -12.21
CA ARG A 181 16.81 5.19 -12.09
C ARG A 181 17.64 5.32 -10.82
N TYR A 182 17.02 5.25 -9.64
CA TYR A 182 17.64 5.73 -8.42
C TYR A 182 17.62 4.78 -7.23
N GLU A 183 16.71 3.81 -7.18
CA GLU A 183 16.50 3.01 -5.96
C GLU A 183 17.73 2.19 -5.52
N ARG A 184 18.62 1.86 -6.46
CA ARG A 184 19.92 1.22 -6.18
C ARG A 184 20.79 1.98 -5.17
N HIS A 185 20.54 3.28 -4.96
CA HIS A 185 21.29 4.10 -4.02
C HIS A 185 20.80 3.97 -2.56
N PHE A 186 19.67 3.31 -2.33
CA PHE A 186 19.01 3.22 -1.01
C PHE A 186 19.00 1.76 -0.50
N PRO A 187 20.07 1.29 0.16
CA PRO A 187 20.25 -0.12 0.48
C PRO A 187 19.23 -0.70 1.48
N ARG A 188 18.44 0.14 2.14
CA ARG A 188 17.44 -0.26 3.14
C ARG A 188 16.00 -0.18 2.65
N LEU A 189 15.76 0.11 1.36
CA LEU A 189 14.41 0.10 0.80
C LEU A 189 13.69 -1.22 1.10
N LYS A 190 12.41 -1.12 1.41
CA LYS A 190 11.53 -2.27 1.71
C LYS A 190 10.82 -2.82 0.49
N TYR A 191 10.57 -1.97 -0.49
CA TYR A 191 9.97 -2.33 -1.76
C TYR A 191 10.80 -1.72 -2.89
N LEU A 192 10.74 -2.35 -4.06
CA LEU A 192 11.31 -1.87 -5.31
C LEU A 192 10.17 -1.42 -6.22
N ASP A 193 10.16 -0.17 -6.67
CA ASP A 193 9.08 0.42 -7.48
C ASP A 193 9.48 0.44 -8.97
N ILE A 194 8.79 -0.37 -9.77
CA ILE A 194 9.02 -0.48 -11.23
C ILE A 194 7.96 0.28 -12.06
N HIS A 195 7.08 1.06 -11.43
CA HIS A 195 6.12 1.93 -12.10
C HIS A 195 6.74 3.30 -12.43
N ASP A 196 6.41 3.89 -13.59
CA ASP A 196 6.99 5.18 -14.01
C ASP A 196 6.13 6.41 -13.63
N GLY A 197 5.03 6.20 -12.90
CA GLY A 197 4.17 7.27 -12.42
C GLY A 197 3.18 7.82 -13.46
N ARG A 198 2.97 7.10 -14.57
CA ARG A 198 1.90 7.39 -15.53
C ARG A 198 0.51 7.29 -14.91
N SER A 199 -0.45 7.86 -15.63
CA SER A 199 -1.85 7.90 -15.20
C SER A 199 -2.61 6.66 -15.64
N ASP A 200 -3.76 6.42 -15.00
CA ASP A 200 -4.65 5.26 -15.23
C ASP A 200 -5.16 5.17 -16.68
N ASN A 201 -5.10 6.26 -17.46
CA ASN A 201 -5.52 6.26 -18.86
C ASN A 201 -4.41 5.84 -19.84
N ASP A 202 -3.17 5.74 -19.36
CA ASP A 202 -2.04 5.32 -20.18
C ASP A 202 -1.97 3.78 -20.21
N PRO A 203 -1.52 3.17 -21.33
CA PRO A 203 -1.29 1.73 -21.34
C PRO A 203 -0.25 1.36 -20.27
N PRO A 204 -0.33 0.14 -19.70
CA PRO A 204 0.56 -0.27 -18.62
C PRO A 204 2.04 -0.10 -19.01
N TYR A 205 2.81 0.55 -18.12
CA TYR A 205 4.21 0.85 -18.32
C TYR A 205 5.02 -0.43 -18.52
N ARG A 206 5.77 -0.55 -19.62
CA ARG A 206 6.67 -1.69 -19.84
C ARG A 206 8.09 -1.31 -19.45
N PRO A 207 8.67 -1.87 -18.37
CA PRO A 207 10.04 -1.53 -17.96
C PRO A 207 11.07 -1.80 -19.06
N THR A 208 12.03 -0.89 -19.22
CA THR A 208 12.94 -0.88 -20.39
C THR A 208 14.41 -1.08 -20.04
N GLN A 209 14.83 -0.71 -18.85
CA GLN A 209 16.23 -0.72 -18.39
C GLN A 209 16.47 -1.85 -17.38
N LEU A 210 16.31 -3.10 -17.84
CA LEU A 210 16.40 -4.29 -16.99
C LEU A 210 17.71 -4.37 -16.19
N GLU A 211 18.84 -3.95 -16.76
CA GLU A 211 20.13 -3.92 -16.05
C GLU A 211 20.10 -3.03 -14.80
N ASN A 212 19.41 -1.90 -14.86
CA ASN A 212 19.28 -0.99 -13.72
C ASN A 212 18.35 -1.55 -12.65
N ILE A 213 17.26 -2.21 -13.05
CA ILE A 213 16.36 -2.91 -12.12
C ILE A 213 17.14 -4.03 -11.41
N VAL A 214 17.96 -4.80 -12.13
CA VAL A 214 18.83 -5.82 -11.53
C VAL A 214 19.84 -5.20 -10.56
N ALA A 215 20.45 -4.07 -10.91
CA ALA A 215 21.35 -3.35 -10.02
C ALA A 215 20.63 -2.92 -8.73
N ALA A 216 19.40 -2.43 -8.83
CA ALA A 216 18.59 -2.08 -7.67
C ALA A 216 18.21 -3.32 -6.84
N ALA A 217 17.71 -4.38 -7.47
CA ALA A 217 17.36 -5.66 -6.84
C ALA A 217 18.54 -6.32 -6.08
N ARG A 218 19.78 -6.05 -6.49
CA ARG A 218 21.00 -6.51 -5.81
C ARG A 218 21.44 -5.60 -4.66
N SER A 219 21.13 -4.31 -4.74
CA SER A 219 21.67 -3.30 -3.83
C SER A 219 20.74 -2.99 -2.67
N THR A 220 19.44 -3.29 -2.79
CA THR A 220 18.41 -2.94 -1.80
C THR A 220 18.07 -4.10 -0.87
N SER A 221 17.47 -3.74 0.28
CA SER A 221 16.86 -4.69 1.21
C SER A 221 15.39 -4.95 0.89
N ALA A 222 14.93 -4.72 -0.33
CA ALA A 222 13.52 -4.86 -0.69
C ALA A 222 13.05 -6.32 -0.58
N THR A 223 11.85 -6.52 -0.03
CA THR A 223 11.18 -7.83 0.07
C THR A 223 9.93 -7.89 -0.80
N GLU A 224 9.54 -6.76 -1.36
CA GLU A 224 8.38 -6.55 -2.21
C GLU A 224 8.83 -5.86 -3.50
N MET A 225 8.09 -6.07 -4.58
CA MET A 225 8.26 -5.38 -5.84
C MET A 225 6.89 -4.85 -6.25
N ASP A 226 6.80 -3.52 -6.32
CA ASP A 226 5.59 -2.80 -6.69
C ASP A 226 5.50 -2.74 -8.22
N MET A 227 4.52 -3.46 -8.76
CA MET A 227 4.33 -3.67 -10.19
C MET A 227 3.09 -2.98 -10.72
N GLU A 228 2.49 -2.08 -9.93
CA GLU A 228 1.23 -1.47 -10.31
C GLU A 228 1.32 -0.68 -11.61
N GLY A 229 0.27 -0.73 -12.42
CA GLY A 229 0.23 -0.04 -13.71
C GLY A 229 1.31 -0.51 -14.69
N CYS A 230 1.93 -1.67 -14.49
CA CYS A 230 3.02 -2.17 -15.34
C CYS A 230 2.62 -3.35 -16.23
N HIS A 231 3.31 -3.47 -17.36
CA HIS A 231 3.33 -4.66 -18.21
C HIS A 231 4.56 -5.51 -17.87
N ILE A 232 4.34 -6.62 -17.15
CA ILE A 232 5.37 -7.54 -16.69
C ILE A 232 5.52 -8.70 -17.68
N PHE A 233 6.75 -8.94 -18.13
CA PHE A 233 7.08 -9.93 -19.15
C PHE A 233 8.20 -10.88 -18.68
N PRO A 234 8.39 -12.05 -19.33
CA PRO A 234 9.30 -13.09 -18.83
C PRO A 234 10.74 -12.63 -18.63
N ASP A 235 11.27 -11.79 -19.51
CA ASP A 235 12.67 -11.33 -19.42
C ASP A 235 12.92 -10.46 -18.18
N LEU A 236 11.94 -9.64 -17.78
CA LEU A 236 12.02 -8.87 -16.54
C LEU A 236 12.10 -9.82 -15.34
N ILE A 237 11.21 -10.81 -15.26
CA ILE A 237 11.22 -11.79 -14.18
C ILE A 237 12.54 -12.57 -14.17
N ASN A 238 12.98 -13.09 -15.31
CA ASN A 238 14.24 -13.82 -15.45
C ASN A 238 15.46 -12.98 -15.04
N ALA A 239 15.43 -11.67 -15.26
CA ALA A 239 16.49 -10.77 -14.82
C ALA A 239 16.56 -10.67 -13.27
N ILE A 240 15.42 -10.75 -12.59
CA ILE A 240 15.34 -10.71 -11.12
C ILE A 240 15.63 -12.07 -10.48
N VAL A 241 15.39 -13.18 -11.18
CA VAL A 241 15.73 -14.53 -10.71
C VAL A 241 17.23 -14.62 -10.40
N GLY A 242 17.55 -15.14 -9.21
CA GLY A 242 18.93 -15.25 -8.72
C GLY A 242 19.52 -13.95 -8.15
N THR A 243 18.73 -12.88 -8.06
CA THR A 243 19.09 -11.69 -7.26
C THR A 243 18.63 -11.86 -5.80
N PRO A 244 19.22 -11.14 -4.83
CA PRO A 244 18.74 -11.13 -3.45
C PRO A 244 17.27 -10.72 -3.30
N LEU A 245 16.73 -9.85 -4.16
CA LEU A 245 15.30 -9.55 -4.17
C LEU A 245 14.48 -10.79 -4.56
N GLY A 246 14.84 -11.47 -5.66
CA GLY A 246 14.16 -12.68 -6.11
C GLY A 246 14.11 -13.80 -5.05
N ASP A 247 15.17 -13.94 -4.24
CA ASP A 247 15.23 -14.90 -3.13
C ASP A 247 14.28 -14.57 -1.96
N ARG A 248 13.83 -13.31 -1.89
CA ARG A 248 13.05 -12.77 -0.76
C ARG A 248 11.59 -12.49 -1.11
N LEU A 249 11.26 -12.31 -2.38
CA LEU A 249 9.89 -12.05 -2.82
C LEU A 249 8.94 -13.17 -2.36
N THR A 250 7.91 -12.78 -1.62
CA THR A 250 6.84 -13.68 -1.15
C THR A 250 5.56 -13.55 -1.96
N SER A 251 5.36 -12.38 -2.56
CA SER A 251 4.19 -12.06 -3.39
C SER A 251 4.61 -11.19 -4.57
N LEU A 252 3.78 -11.24 -5.61
CA LEU A 252 3.79 -10.35 -6.76
C LEU A 252 2.55 -9.44 -6.64
N SER A 253 2.51 -8.61 -5.60
CA SER A 253 1.28 -7.91 -5.20
C SER A 253 0.99 -6.66 -6.01
N GLU A 254 -0.31 -6.39 -6.16
CA GLU A 254 -0.85 -5.06 -6.45
C GLU A 254 -0.97 -4.22 -5.18
N ARG A 255 -0.89 -2.90 -5.31
CA ARG A 255 -0.90 -1.96 -4.19
C ARG A 255 -2.13 -1.07 -4.16
N GLU A 256 -3.34 -1.64 -4.19
CA GLU A 256 -4.62 -0.92 -3.98
C GLU A 256 -4.83 0.37 -4.82
N SER A 257 -3.96 0.75 -5.78
CA SER A 257 -4.03 2.07 -6.41
C SER A 257 -4.93 2.11 -7.64
N GLY A 258 -5.54 0.97 -8.00
CA GLY A 258 -6.51 0.84 -9.08
C GLY A 258 -5.88 0.95 -10.47
N LEU A 259 -4.55 0.92 -10.57
CA LEU A 259 -3.85 0.98 -11.84
C LEU A 259 -3.84 -0.38 -12.52
N GLU A 260 -4.33 -0.42 -13.75
CA GLU A 260 -4.42 -1.64 -14.53
C GLU A 260 -3.02 -2.26 -14.75
N THR A 261 -2.77 -3.41 -14.12
CA THR A 261 -1.52 -4.17 -14.26
C THR A 261 -1.72 -5.32 -15.25
N ASN A 262 -0.71 -5.63 -16.07
CA ASN A 262 -0.74 -6.78 -16.99
C ASN A 262 0.51 -7.65 -16.77
N ILE A 263 0.34 -8.90 -16.36
CA ILE A 263 1.45 -9.85 -16.22
C ILE A 263 1.29 -10.95 -17.27
N GLU A 264 2.27 -11.08 -18.19
CA GLU A 264 2.24 -12.13 -19.19
C GLU A 264 2.21 -13.53 -18.50
N PRO A 265 1.40 -14.50 -18.98
CA PRO A 265 1.30 -15.82 -18.35
C PRO A 265 2.65 -16.57 -18.21
N ASP A 266 3.57 -16.34 -19.14
CA ASP A 266 4.92 -16.90 -19.08
C ASP A 266 5.79 -16.21 -18.03
N ALA A 267 5.53 -14.95 -17.71
CA ALA A 267 6.19 -14.22 -16.63
C ALA A 267 5.75 -14.78 -15.25
N LEU A 268 4.47 -15.09 -15.08
CA LEU A 268 3.96 -15.79 -13.89
C LEU A 268 4.60 -17.18 -13.74
N LEU A 269 4.73 -17.95 -14.81
CA LEU A 269 5.43 -19.25 -14.78
C LEU A 269 6.92 -19.09 -14.45
N ALA A 270 7.59 -18.08 -15.01
CA ALA A 270 8.97 -17.78 -14.68
C ALA A 270 9.14 -17.41 -13.20
N ALA A 271 8.21 -16.62 -12.65
CA ALA A 271 8.23 -16.22 -11.24
C ALA A 271 8.02 -17.42 -10.31
N ALA A 272 7.05 -18.28 -10.62
CA ALA A 272 6.78 -19.50 -9.85
C ALA A 272 7.99 -20.45 -9.81
N ARG A 273 8.77 -20.52 -10.91
CA ARG A 273 10.02 -21.29 -10.97
C ARG A 273 11.17 -20.62 -10.22
N GLY A 274 11.31 -19.31 -10.38
CA GLY A 274 12.51 -18.58 -10.04
C GLY A 274 12.53 -17.94 -8.66
N PHE A 275 11.37 -17.70 -8.04
CA PHE A 275 11.26 -17.07 -6.72
C PHE A 275 10.99 -18.13 -5.64
N PRO A 276 11.99 -18.56 -4.86
CA PRO A 276 11.86 -19.70 -3.96
C PRO A 276 10.80 -19.48 -2.88
N ARG A 277 10.58 -18.25 -2.45
CA ARG A 277 9.66 -17.88 -1.36
C ARG A 277 8.29 -17.40 -1.83
N LEU A 278 8.02 -17.39 -3.14
CA LEU A 278 6.73 -16.96 -3.66
C LEU A 278 5.63 -17.90 -3.14
N ALA A 279 4.76 -17.38 -2.28
CA ALA A 279 3.71 -18.12 -1.58
C ALA A 279 2.32 -17.77 -2.12
N GLU A 280 2.18 -16.56 -2.66
CA GLU A 280 0.92 -16.01 -3.14
C GLU A 280 1.01 -15.78 -4.65
N LEU A 281 -0.02 -16.20 -5.37
CA LEU A 281 -0.19 -15.93 -6.79
C LEU A 281 -1.26 -14.86 -6.97
N TRP A 282 -0.88 -13.74 -7.58
CA TRP A 282 -1.81 -12.68 -7.95
C TRP A 282 -1.92 -12.58 -9.47
N ILE A 283 -3.14 -12.65 -10.00
CA ILE A 283 -3.46 -12.54 -11.42
C ILE A 283 -4.24 -11.23 -11.64
N PRO A 284 -3.56 -10.18 -12.14
CA PRO A 284 -4.16 -8.87 -12.38
C PRO A 284 -5.33 -8.85 -13.36
N GLU A 285 -6.04 -7.73 -13.39
CA GLU A 285 -7.18 -7.46 -14.26
C GLU A 285 -6.90 -7.66 -15.75
N LEU A 286 -5.85 -7.04 -16.28
CA LEU A 286 -5.52 -7.14 -17.69
C LEU A 286 -4.84 -8.45 -18.08
N THR A 287 -4.49 -9.29 -17.10
CA THR A 287 -3.79 -10.55 -17.37
C THR A 287 -4.70 -11.56 -18.03
N ARG A 288 -4.36 -11.99 -19.24
CA ARG A 288 -5.11 -12.99 -20.00
C ARG A 288 -4.53 -14.38 -19.80
N ILE A 289 -5.14 -15.16 -18.90
CA ILE A 289 -4.81 -16.58 -18.78
C ILE A 289 -5.29 -17.31 -20.05
N PRO A 290 -4.42 -18.04 -20.76
CA PRO A 290 -4.74 -18.50 -22.10
C PRO A 290 -5.76 -19.64 -22.13
N ASN A 291 -5.70 -20.57 -21.16
CA ASN A 291 -6.62 -21.70 -21.03
C ASN A 291 -6.47 -22.38 -19.65
N PRO A 292 -7.41 -23.26 -19.24
CA PRO A 292 -7.32 -24.00 -17.98
C PRO A 292 -6.05 -24.86 -17.82
N GLY A 293 -5.50 -25.38 -18.93
CA GLY A 293 -4.27 -26.16 -18.93
C GLY A 293 -3.03 -25.39 -18.46
N TRP A 294 -3.08 -24.05 -18.47
CA TRP A 294 -2.03 -23.23 -17.88
C TRP A 294 -1.87 -23.46 -16.38
N PHE A 295 -2.97 -23.67 -15.62
CA PHE A 295 -2.88 -23.99 -14.19
C PHE A 295 -2.28 -25.38 -13.92
N VAL A 296 -2.42 -26.32 -14.86
CA VAL A 296 -1.74 -27.62 -14.78
C VAL A 296 -0.23 -27.44 -14.94
N LEU A 297 0.19 -26.59 -15.91
CA LEU A 297 1.61 -26.25 -16.07
C LEU A 297 2.16 -25.52 -14.85
N LEU A 298 1.39 -24.60 -14.28
CA LEU A 298 1.76 -23.86 -13.07
C LEU A 298 1.94 -24.81 -11.89
N ALA A 299 0.97 -25.70 -11.62
CA ALA A 299 1.08 -26.66 -10.52
C ALA A 299 2.21 -27.68 -10.70
N GLY A 300 2.56 -28.01 -11.94
CA GLY A 300 3.75 -28.80 -12.25
C GLY A 300 5.08 -28.10 -11.88
N VAL A 301 5.05 -26.77 -11.73
CA VAL A 301 6.18 -25.95 -11.26
C VAL A 301 6.12 -25.73 -9.76
N ARG A 302 4.98 -25.25 -9.26
CA ARG A 302 4.77 -24.83 -7.87
C ARG A 302 3.28 -24.83 -7.57
N THR A 303 2.92 -25.31 -6.38
CA THR A 303 1.58 -25.16 -5.83
C THR A 303 1.50 -23.90 -4.96
N PHE A 304 0.36 -23.23 -4.97
CA PHE A 304 0.09 -22.06 -4.15
C PHE A 304 -0.97 -22.39 -3.08
N GLU A 305 -0.87 -21.74 -1.93
CA GLU A 305 -1.92 -21.80 -0.89
C GLU A 305 -2.90 -20.63 -1.03
N THR A 306 -2.45 -19.53 -1.63
CA THR A 306 -3.26 -18.33 -1.81
C THR A 306 -3.22 -17.90 -3.27
N VAL A 307 -4.41 -17.76 -3.87
CA VAL A 307 -4.57 -17.30 -5.25
C VAL A 307 -5.57 -16.16 -5.30
N TYR A 308 -5.17 -15.06 -5.92
CA TYR A 308 -6.00 -13.89 -6.22
C TYR A 308 -6.18 -13.79 -7.73
N ILE A 309 -7.42 -13.68 -8.21
CA ILE A 309 -7.74 -13.56 -9.63
C ILE A 309 -8.64 -12.34 -9.82
N SER A 310 -8.09 -11.28 -10.40
CA SER A 310 -8.80 -10.03 -10.64
C SER A 310 -9.18 -9.82 -12.11
N SER A 311 -9.21 -10.87 -12.94
CA SER A 311 -9.29 -10.75 -14.41
C SER A 311 -10.70 -10.86 -15.00
N HIS A 312 -11.14 -9.83 -15.76
CA HIS A 312 -12.37 -9.84 -16.57
C HIS A 312 -12.45 -10.98 -17.59
N HIS A 313 -11.29 -11.54 -17.94
CA HIS A 313 -11.18 -12.60 -18.94
C HIS A 313 -11.12 -14.00 -18.32
N ALA A 314 -11.10 -14.12 -16.99
CA ALA A 314 -11.14 -15.40 -16.32
C ALA A 314 -12.53 -16.05 -16.45
N THR A 315 -12.57 -17.39 -16.50
CA THR A 315 -13.77 -18.22 -16.66
C THR A 315 -13.88 -19.23 -15.54
N ASP A 316 -15.08 -19.81 -15.33
CA ASP A 316 -15.29 -20.93 -14.40
C ASP A 316 -14.22 -22.01 -14.55
N SER A 317 -13.96 -22.44 -15.79
CA SER A 317 -13.00 -23.52 -16.07
C SER A 317 -11.56 -23.21 -15.62
N GLN A 318 -11.16 -21.94 -15.66
CA GLN A 318 -9.84 -21.49 -15.21
C GLN A 318 -9.77 -21.43 -13.68
N VAL A 319 -10.79 -20.89 -13.01
CA VAL A 319 -10.88 -20.89 -11.55
C VAL A 319 -10.90 -22.31 -11.01
N VAL A 320 -11.70 -23.19 -11.61
CA VAL A 320 -11.80 -24.60 -11.22
C VAL A 320 -10.48 -25.33 -11.45
N ALA A 321 -9.76 -25.03 -12.53
CA ALA A 321 -8.41 -25.55 -12.74
C ALA A 321 -7.43 -25.06 -11.67
N ALA A 322 -7.48 -23.78 -11.27
CA ALA A 322 -6.67 -23.27 -10.16
C ALA A 322 -6.93 -24.06 -8.86
N CYS A 323 -8.21 -24.23 -8.49
CA CYS A 323 -8.63 -24.95 -7.29
C CYS A 323 -8.33 -26.46 -7.34
N SER A 324 -8.37 -27.06 -8.53
CA SER A 324 -8.11 -28.49 -8.73
C SER A 324 -6.63 -28.83 -8.73
N GLN A 325 -5.78 -27.88 -9.07
CA GLN A 325 -4.33 -28.09 -9.19
C GLN A 325 -3.54 -27.56 -7.98
N ASN A 326 -4.17 -26.73 -7.12
CA ASN A 326 -3.57 -26.22 -5.89
C ASN A 326 -4.40 -26.57 -4.64
N PRO A 327 -3.79 -26.83 -3.47
CA PRO A 327 -4.50 -27.02 -2.21
C PRO A 327 -4.79 -25.66 -1.55
N LEU A 328 -5.67 -24.86 -2.17
CA LEU A 328 -5.87 -23.47 -1.76
C LEU A 328 -6.43 -23.38 -0.34
N VAL A 329 -5.84 -22.50 0.44
CA VAL A 329 -6.30 -22.02 1.75
C VAL A 329 -7.09 -20.72 1.56
N GLU A 330 -6.65 -19.85 0.67
CA GLU A 330 -7.32 -18.59 0.36
C GLU A 330 -7.55 -18.44 -1.15
N LEU A 331 -8.77 -18.07 -1.52
CA LEU A 331 -9.12 -17.76 -2.90
C LEU A 331 -9.87 -16.42 -2.94
N GLU A 332 -9.37 -15.50 -3.76
CA GLU A 332 -10.06 -14.24 -4.04
C GLU A 332 -10.33 -14.11 -5.53
N LEU A 333 -11.59 -13.85 -5.86
CA LEU A 333 -12.10 -13.65 -7.19
C LEU A 333 -12.67 -12.23 -7.25
N ASN A 334 -12.06 -11.39 -8.08
CA ASN A 334 -12.45 -10.00 -8.22
C ASN A 334 -12.66 -9.67 -9.70
N TRP A 335 -13.69 -8.88 -10.03
CA TRP A 335 -13.92 -8.40 -11.40
C TRP A 335 -13.96 -9.52 -12.47
N ILE A 336 -14.52 -10.70 -12.16
CA ILE A 336 -14.61 -11.81 -13.12
C ILE A 336 -16.03 -11.91 -13.70
N GLY A 337 -16.29 -11.20 -14.81
CA GLY A 337 -17.62 -11.15 -15.40
C GLY A 337 -18.15 -12.48 -15.97
N ALA A 338 -17.30 -13.47 -16.22
CA ALA A 338 -17.74 -14.76 -16.78
C ALA A 338 -18.06 -15.83 -15.72
N LEU A 339 -18.13 -15.48 -14.43
CA LEU A 339 -18.47 -16.47 -13.40
C LEU A 339 -19.94 -16.87 -13.42
N THR A 340 -20.18 -18.18 -13.33
CA THR A 340 -21.51 -18.75 -13.20
C THR A 340 -21.61 -19.63 -11.96
N ARG A 341 -22.81 -20.16 -11.66
CA ARG A 341 -22.97 -21.23 -10.65
C ARG A 341 -22.05 -22.45 -10.87
N GLY A 342 -21.55 -22.65 -12.09
CA GLY A 342 -20.58 -23.70 -12.42
C GLY A 342 -19.28 -23.60 -11.63
N VAL A 343 -18.84 -22.38 -11.29
CA VAL A 343 -17.63 -22.18 -10.46
C VAL A 343 -17.78 -22.80 -9.07
N VAL A 344 -18.98 -22.71 -8.48
CA VAL A 344 -19.27 -23.27 -7.16
C VAL A 344 -19.17 -24.79 -7.19
N GLU A 345 -19.82 -25.45 -8.15
CA GLU A 345 -19.75 -26.91 -8.30
C GLU A 345 -18.32 -27.39 -8.54
N GLY A 346 -17.56 -26.64 -9.33
CA GLY A 346 -16.17 -26.96 -9.61
C GLY A 346 -15.26 -26.75 -8.41
N ILE A 347 -15.47 -25.71 -7.58
CA ILE A 347 -14.74 -25.54 -6.31
C ILE A 347 -15.04 -26.70 -5.37
N ILE A 348 -16.32 -27.05 -5.18
CA ILE A 348 -16.76 -28.16 -4.33
C ILE A 348 -16.14 -29.49 -4.77
N SER A 349 -16.02 -29.72 -6.07
CA SER A 349 -15.46 -30.94 -6.66
C SER A 349 -13.92 -30.94 -6.72
N SER A 350 -13.28 -29.82 -6.39
CA SER A 350 -11.83 -29.67 -6.45
C SER A 350 -11.13 -30.14 -5.17
N GLN A 351 -9.81 -30.32 -5.23
CA GLN A 351 -9.02 -30.63 -4.03
C GLN A 351 -9.02 -29.49 -2.99
N SER A 352 -9.23 -28.24 -3.44
CA SER A 352 -9.26 -27.08 -2.54
C SER A 352 -10.45 -27.08 -1.58
N ALA A 353 -11.55 -27.80 -1.89
CA ALA A 353 -12.71 -27.87 -0.99
C ALA A 353 -12.35 -28.34 0.43
N ALA A 354 -11.34 -29.21 0.56
CA ALA A 354 -10.89 -29.72 1.85
C ALA A 354 -9.94 -28.75 2.61
N THR A 355 -9.33 -27.79 1.92
CA THR A 355 -8.28 -26.90 2.47
C THR A 355 -8.72 -25.45 2.60
N LEU A 356 -9.70 -25.01 1.82
CA LEU A 356 -10.13 -23.62 1.72
C LEU A 356 -10.66 -23.11 3.06
N GLN A 357 -10.05 -22.03 3.55
CA GLN A 357 -10.38 -21.34 4.79
C GLN A 357 -11.00 -19.97 4.56
N GLY A 358 -10.59 -19.28 3.48
CA GLY A 358 -11.18 -18.02 3.07
C GLY A 358 -11.53 -17.98 1.58
N LEU A 359 -12.68 -17.38 1.29
CA LEU A 359 -13.18 -17.14 -0.06
C LEU A 359 -13.72 -15.71 -0.16
N THR A 360 -13.21 -14.94 -1.11
CA THR A 360 -13.75 -13.62 -1.47
C THR A 360 -14.22 -13.66 -2.92
N ILE A 361 -15.46 -13.25 -3.18
CA ILE A 361 -16.02 -13.10 -4.53
C ILE A 361 -16.63 -11.70 -4.63
N SER A 362 -15.98 -10.80 -5.35
CA SER A 362 -16.39 -9.40 -5.47
C SER A 362 -16.49 -8.99 -6.93
N TYR A 363 -17.53 -8.23 -7.28
CA TYR A 363 -17.66 -7.63 -8.62
C TYR A 363 -17.61 -8.65 -9.79
N CYS A 364 -18.00 -9.90 -9.55
CA CYS A 364 -17.97 -10.98 -10.56
C CYS A 364 -19.31 -11.13 -11.30
N GLU A 365 -20.02 -10.03 -11.51
CA GLU A 365 -21.29 -10.07 -12.22
C GLU A 365 -21.05 -10.04 -13.73
N PRO A 366 -21.86 -10.75 -14.54
CA PRO A 366 -21.79 -10.65 -15.99
C PRO A 366 -21.99 -9.19 -16.45
N GLY A 367 -20.91 -8.59 -16.95
CA GLY A 367 -20.88 -7.18 -17.35
C GLY A 367 -21.82 -6.86 -18.52
N ASP A 368 -22.43 -5.67 -18.43
CA ASP A 368 -23.02 -4.87 -19.51
C ASP A 368 -23.88 -5.62 -20.54
N VAL A 369 -24.90 -6.30 -20.05
CA VAL A 369 -26.06 -6.60 -20.90
C VAL A 369 -27.08 -5.50 -20.64
N ASP A 370 -27.40 -4.71 -21.66
CA ASP A 370 -28.52 -3.73 -21.71
C ASP A 370 -29.90 -4.33 -21.31
N ASP A 371 -29.93 -5.60 -20.91
CA ASP A 371 -31.08 -6.40 -20.50
C ASP A 371 -30.73 -7.18 -19.20
N ILE A 372 -30.51 -6.42 -18.12
CA ILE A 372 -30.20 -6.93 -16.78
C ILE A 372 -31.27 -7.94 -16.31
N GLU A 373 -32.54 -7.74 -16.67
CA GLU A 373 -33.65 -8.61 -16.22
C GLU A 373 -33.58 -10.01 -16.84
N SER A 374 -33.29 -10.13 -18.14
CA SER A 374 -33.17 -11.39 -18.87
C SER A 374 -31.98 -12.25 -18.43
N TYR A 375 -30.87 -11.62 -18.05
CA TYR A 375 -29.61 -12.32 -17.75
C TYR A 375 -29.47 -12.75 -16.28
N MET A 376 -30.12 -12.04 -15.37
CA MET A 376 -30.03 -12.27 -13.91
C MET A 376 -30.69 -13.56 -13.46
N GLU A 377 -31.72 -14.07 -14.15
CA GLU A 377 -32.56 -15.14 -13.60
C GLU A 377 -31.88 -16.53 -13.58
N ASP A 378 -30.87 -16.81 -14.41
CA ASP A 378 -30.36 -18.20 -14.54
C ASP A 378 -28.85 -18.42 -14.45
N ARG A 379 -28.01 -17.37 -14.52
CA ARG A 379 -26.53 -17.55 -14.60
C ARG A 379 -25.73 -17.12 -13.37
N GLY A 380 -26.23 -16.16 -12.60
CA GLY A 380 -25.53 -15.65 -11.42
C GLY A 380 -25.40 -16.69 -10.30
N ILE A 381 -24.38 -16.52 -9.47
CA ILE A 381 -24.22 -17.28 -8.22
C ILE A 381 -25.33 -16.84 -7.26
N ARG A 382 -26.14 -17.77 -6.75
CA ARG A 382 -27.21 -17.48 -5.80
C ARG A 382 -26.75 -17.75 -4.36
N ALA A 383 -27.49 -17.19 -3.39
CA ALA A 383 -27.24 -17.47 -1.97
C ALA A 383 -27.33 -18.96 -1.64
N ALA A 384 -28.23 -19.70 -2.30
CA ALA A 384 -28.32 -21.16 -2.16
C ALA A 384 -27.07 -21.88 -2.68
N ASP A 385 -26.42 -21.37 -3.73
CA ASP A 385 -25.16 -21.94 -4.24
C ASP A 385 -24.03 -21.70 -3.22
N MET A 386 -23.96 -20.50 -2.64
CA MET A 386 -22.99 -20.18 -1.59
C MET A 386 -23.19 -21.00 -0.32
N LEU A 387 -24.43 -21.23 0.10
CA LEU A 387 -24.73 -22.12 1.22
C LEU A 387 -24.21 -23.53 0.96
N ARG A 388 -24.45 -24.08 -0.25
CA ARG A 388 -23.91 -25.38 -0.65
C ARG A 388 -22.38 -25.40 -0.61
N LEU A 389 -21.72 -24.34 -1.07
CA LEU A 389 -20.27 -24.19 -1.00
C LEU A 389 -19.77 -24.25 0.45
N VAL A 390 -20.38 -23.48 1.35
CA VAL A 390 -20.01 -23.41 2.77
C VAL A 390 -20.19 -24.78 3.44
N MET A 391 -21.28 -25.49 3.14
CA MET A 391 -21.51 -26.85 3.65
C MET A 391 -20.47 -27.86 3.14
N ALA A 392 -20.08 -27.75 1.87
CA ALA A 392 -19.14 -28.67 1.23
C ALA A 392 -17.66 -28.38 1.55
N CYS A 393 -17.33 -27.15 1.97
CA CYS A 393 -15.98 -26.75 2.37
C CYS A 393 -15.87 -26.68 3.90
N PRO A 394 -15.50 -27.78 4.59
CA PRO A 394 -15.60 -27.86 6.05
C PRO A 394 -14.65 -26.94 6.81
N ARG A 395 -13.59 -26.45 6.16
CA ARG A 395 -12.62 -25.51 6.76
C ARG A 395 -12.92 -24.04 6.45
N LEU A 396 -13.91 -23.77 5.59
CA LEU A 396 -14.25 -22.40 5.21
C LEU A 396 -14.81 -21.69 6.44
N SER A 397 -14.10 -20.65 6.85
CA SER A 397 -14.39 -19.83 8.03
C SER A 397 -14.49 -18.35 7.68
N ARG A 398 -13.93 -17.91 6.55
CA ARG A 398 -14.06 -16.55 6.05
C ARG A 398 -14.76 -16.56 4.70
N LEU A 399 -15.84 -15.81 4.59
CA LEU A 399 -16.53 -15.63 3.32
C LEU A 399 -16.87 -14.16 3.15
N SER A 400 -16.46 -13.59 2.02
CA SER A 400 -16.92 -12.30 1.53
C SER A 400 -17.53 -12.50 0.15
N TRP A 401 -18.78 -12.06 -0.02
CA TRP A 401 -19.47 -12.18 -1.30
C TRP A 401 -20.22 -10.88 -1.61
N GLN A 402 -19.75 -10.17 -2.64
CA GLN A 402 -20.21 -8.84 -3.03
C GLN A 402 -20.72 -8.82 -4.48
N ARG A 403 -21.83 -8.12 -4.67
CA ARG A 403 -22.40 -7.76 -5.98
C ARG A 403 -22.26 -6.25 -6.17
N GLU A 404 -22.04 -5.79 -7.41
CA GLU A 404 -21.69 -4.40 -7.70
C GLU A 404 -22.89 -3.45 -7.54
N TYR A 405 -24.11 -3.93 -7.85
CA TYR A 405 -25.28 -3.05 -7.99
C TYR A 405 -26.54 -3.44 -7.18
N SER A 406 -26.49 -4.44 -6.30
CA SER A 406 -27.69 -4.85 -5.56
C SER A 406 -27.85 -4.09 -4.23
N ASN A 407 -28.74 -3.09 -4.21
CA ASN A 407 -29.31 -2.57 -2.96
C ASN A 407 -30.18 -3.68 -2.31
N ASP A 408 -29.57 -4.45 -1.40
CA ASP A 408 -30.09 -5.28 -0.28
C ASP A 408 -31.32 -6.20 -0.43
N ALA A 409 -32.19 -6.08 -1.44
CA ALA A 409 -33.48 -6.76 -1.48
C ALA A 409 -33.44 -8.20 -2.03
N TRP A 410 -32.28 -8.65 -2.55
CA TRP A 410 -32.17 -9.92 -3.28
C TRP A 410 -31.47 -11.05 -2.54
N PHE A 411 -30.84 -10.77 -1.40
CA PHE A 411 -30.40 -11.84 -0.53
C PHE A 411 -31.65 -12.50 0.05
N ALA A 412 -31.87 -13.78 -0.27
CA ALA A 412 -32.75 -14.61 0.53
C ALA A 412 -32.21 -14.56 1.96
N GLN A 413 -32.83 -13.74 2.81
CA GLN A 413 -32.36 -13.45 4.17
C GLN A 413 -32.08 -14.74 4.94
N ASP A 414 -32.88 -15.78 4.68
CA ASP A 414 -32.74 -17.11 5.25
C ASP A 414 -31.38 -17.76 4.93
N ALA A 415 -30.95 -17.76 3.66
CA ALA A 415 -29.69 -18.38 3.25
C ALA A 415 -28.48 -17.60 3.81
N GLN A 416 -28.57 -16.27 3.89
CA GLN A 416 -27.50 -15.45 4.48
C GLN A 416 -27.39 -15.68 5.99
N ALA A 417 -28.53 -15.78 6.70
CA ALA A 417 -28.54 -16.09 8.12
C ALA A 417 -27.94 -17.48 8.38
N GLU A 418 -28.29 -18.48 7.57
CA GLU A 418 -27.75 -19.84 7.69
C GLU A 418 -26.24 -19.90 7.38
N ILE A 419 -25.78 -19.20 6.33
CA ILE A 419 -24.34 -19.05 6.04
C ILE A 419 -23.61 -18.44 7.23
N THR A 420 -24.16 -17.37 7.80
CA THR A 420 -23.56 -16.66 8.94
C THR A 420 -23.46 -17.58 10.15
N GLU A 421 -24.54 -18.29 10.49
CA GLU A 421 -24.57 -19.25 11.60
C GLU A 421 -23.53 -20.36 11.42
N ILE A 422 -23.43 -20.95 10.22
CA ILE A 422 -22.45 -22.01 9.94
C ILE A 422 -21.02 -21.49 10.09
N LEU A 423 -20.72 -20.28 9.60
CA LEU A 423 -19.38 -19.68 9.72
C LEU A 423 -19.05 -19.32 11.17
N GLU A 424 -19.99 -18.76 11.93
CA GLU A 424 -19.82 -18.47 13.37
C GLU A 424 -19.55 -19.72 14.19
N LEU A 425 -20.26 -20.83 13.92
CA LEU A 425 -20.01 -22.13 14.56
C LEU A 425 -18.60 -22.66 14.29
N ARG A 426 -17.96 -22.23 13.21
CA ARG A 426 -16.56 -22.55 12.86
C ARG A 426 -15.56 -21.54 13.42
N GLY A 427 -16.00 -20.56 14.22
CA GLY A 427 -15.18 -19.45 14.71
C GLY A 427 -14.83 -18.43 13.63
N GLY A 428 -15.58 -18.43 12.53
CA GLY A 428 -15.40 -17.63 11.34
C GLY A 428 -16.25 -16.36 11.29
N ILE A 429 -16.16 -15.64 10.17
CA ILE A 429 -16.86 -14.37 9.93
C ILE A 429 -17.37 -14.34 8.48
N TYR A 430 -18.62 -13.87 8.31
CA TYR A 430 -19.16 -13.45 7.03
C TYR A 430 -19.01 -11.94 6.89
N TYR A 431 -18.28 -11.48 5.88
CA TYR A 431 -18.07 -10.04 5.63
C TYR A 431 -19.09 -9.53 4.62
N THR A 432 -19.92 -8.57 5.03
CA THR A 432 -20.67 -7.75 4.09
C THR A 432 -19.89 -6.46 3.80
N PRO A 433 -19.92 -5.94 2.56
CA PRO A 433 -19.13 -4.76 2.19
C PRO A 433 -19.47 -3.48 2.97
N TYR A 434 -20.61 -3.49 3.69
CA TYR A 434 -21.20 -2.31 4.32
C TYR A 434 -21.37 -2.46 5.85
N GLY A 435 -20.75 -3.46 6.49
CA GLY A 435 -20.85 -3.70 7.94
C GLY A 435 -19.64 -4.35 8.56
#